data_AF-A0A3D3EZE6-F1
#
_entry.id   AF-A0A3D3EZE6-F1
#
_cell.length_a   1.000
_cell.length_b   1.000
_cell.length_c   1.000
_cell.angle_alpha   90.00
_cell.angle_beta   90.00
_cell.angle_gamma   90.00
#
_symmetry.space_group_name_H-M   'P 1'
#
loop_
_entity.id
_entity.type
_entity.pdbx_description
1 polymer ?
#
loop_
_entity_poly.entity_id
_entity_poly.type
_entity_poly.pdbx_seq_one_letter_code
_entity_poly.pdbx_strand_id
1 'polypeptide(L)' 'MIIGAYAMGADEGYIYCRAEYPMAINHLKLAIARAEERGFLGHKILGTDFNFELHIKEGAG' A
#
# COMPACT_ATOMS: atom_id res chain seq x y z
N MET A 1 3.85 4.88 4.28
CA MET A 1 4.71 4.40 3.17
C MET A 1 4.82 5.43 2.07
N ILE A 2 3.70 5.94 1.52
CA ILE A 2 3.68 7.00 0.47
C ILE A 2 4.69 8.13 0.65
N ILE A 3 4.75 8.76 1.84
CA ILE A 3 5.66 9.91 2.04
C ILE A 3 7.11 9.49 1.82
N GLY A 4 7.50 8.32 2.31
CA GLY A 4 8.83 7.76 2.08
C GLY A 4 9.05 7.39 0.62
N ALA A 5 8.05 6.79 -0.03
CA ALA A 5 8.12 6.44 -1.44
C ALA A 5 8.33 7.68 -2.33
N TYR A 6 7.57 8.75 -2.07
CA TYR A 6 7.73 10.03 -2.75
C TYR A 6 9.14 10.62 -2.54
N ALA A 7 9.64 10.61 -1.30
CA ALA A 7 10.96 11.13 -0.99
C ALA A 7 12.10 10.31 -1.64
N MET A 8 11.90 9.01 -1.86
CA MET A 8 12.89 8.11 -2.45
C MET A 8 12.73 7.93 -3.96
N GLY A 9 11.65 8.43 -4.57
CA GLY A 9 11.32 8.16 -5.97
C GLY A 9 10.97 6.69 -6.22
N ALA A 10 10.31 6.04 -5.26
CA ALA A 10 9.85 4.65 -5.39
C ALA A 10 8.40 4.59 -5.85
N ASP A 11 8.13 3.69 -6.79
CA ASP A 11 6.79 3.48 -7.38
C ASP A 11 6.05 2.28 -6.78
N GLU A 12 6.74 1.43 -6.00
CA GLU A 12 6.18 0.24 -5.35
C GLU A 12 6.60 0.13 -3.88
N GLY A 13 5.71 -0.44 -3.06
CA GLY A 13 5.98 -0.79 -1.68
C GLY A 13 5.37 -2.12 -1.27
N TYR A 14 6.05 -2.82 -0.36
CA TYR A 14 5.60 -4.11 0.15
C TYR A 14 5.44 -4.06 1.67
N ILE A 15 4.25 -4.40 2.15
CA ILE A 15 3.99 -4.70 3.56
C ILE A 15 4.11 -6.20 3.74
N TYR A 16 5.20 -6.64 4.35
CA TYR A 16 5.28 -8.01 4.85
C TYR A 16 4.51 -8.12 6.16
N CYS A 17 3.44 -8.92 6.16
CA CYS A 17 2.62 -9.16 7.34
C CYS A 17 2.68 -10.63 7.71
N ARG A 18 2.91 -10.91 8.99
CA ARG A 18 2.85 -12.27 9.54
C ARG A 18 1.48 -12.91 9.28
N ALA A 19 1.48 -14.17 8.82
CA ALA A 19 0.25 -14.91 8.53
C ALA A 19 -0.59 -15.17 9.79
N GLU A 20 0.06 -15.15 10.97
CA GLU A 20 -0.58 -15.29 12.27
C GLU A 20 -1.51 -14.09 12.60
N TYR A 21 -1.51 -13.02 11.79
CA TYR A 21 -2.29 -11.80 12.00
C TYR A 21 -3.41 -11.62 10.95
N PRO A 22 -4.40 -12.52 10.88
CA PRO A 22 -5.44 -12.48 9.85
C PRO A 22 -6.29 -11.20 9.90
N MET A 23 -6.56 -10.67 11.11
CA MET A 23 -7.28 -9.40 11.25
C MET A 23 -6.47 -8.22 10.71
N ALA A 24 -5.16 -8.19 10.94
CA ALA A 24 -4.31 -7.12 10.42
C ALA A 24 -4.24 -7.18 8.90
N ILE A 25 -4.09 -8.39 8.32
CA ILE A 25 -4.11 -8.59 6.87
C ILE A 25 -5.42 -8.10 6.26
N ASN A 26 -6.56 -8.44 6.86
CA ASN A 26 -7.87 -7.99 6.39
C ASN A 26 -8.03 -6.46 6.47
N HIS A 27 -7.61 -5.86 7.58
CA HIS A 27 -7.64 -4.39 7.72
C HIS A 27 -6.73 -3.69 6.71
N LEU A 28 -5.53 -4.24 6.46
CA LEU A 28 -4.59 -3.70 5.48
C LEU A 28 -5.19 -3.78 4.06
N LYS A 29 -5.74 -4.94 3.65
CA LYS A 29 -6.39 -5.11 2.35
C LYS A 29 -7.53 -4.09 2.16
N LEU A 30 -8.38 -3.93 3.16
CA LEU A 30 -9.49 -2.98 3.13
C LEU A 30 -9.01 -1.52 3.08
N ALA A 31 -7.98 -1.18 3.85
CA ALA A 31 -7.42 0.18 3.88
C ALA A 31 -6.74 0.55 2.55
N ILE A 32 -6.01 -0.38 1.95
CA ILE A 32 -5.37 -0.19 0.63
C ILE A 32 -6.44 0.05 -0.43
N ALA A 33 -7.44 -0.83 -0.54
CA ALA A 33 -8.53 -0.68 -1.51
C ALA A 33 -9.26 0.67 -1.36
N ARG A 34 -9.58 1.06 -0.11
CA ARG A 34 -10.24 2.35 0.18
C ARG A 34 -9.36 3.56 -0.15
N ALA A 35 -8.05 3.44 -0.04
CA ALA A 35 -7.11 4.49 -0.38
C ALA A 35 -6.97 4.62 -1.90
N GLU A 36 -6.94 3.52 -2.64
CA GLU A 36 -6.98 3.51 -4.11
C GLU A 36 -8.28 4.13 -4.63
N GLU A 37 -9.45 3.74 -4.10
CA GLU A 37 -10.75 4.32 -4.46
C GLU A 37 -10.83 5.84 -4.25
N ARG A 38 -10.11 6.37 -3.26
CA ARG A 38 -10.08 7.80 -2.93
C ARG A 38 -8.96 8.55 -3.66
N GLY A 39 -8.16 7.88 -4.48
CA GLY A 39 -7.02 8.47 -5.17
C GLY A 39 -5.86 8.83 -4.24
N PHE A 40 -5.77 8.21 -3.07
CA PHE A 40 -4.65 8.35 -2.14
C PHE A 40 -3.52 7.35 -2.42
N LEU A 41 -3.80 6.24 -3.10
CA LEU A 41 -2.84 5.24 -3.57
C LEU A 41 -3.10 4.91 -5.06
N GLY A 42 -2.16 4.21 -5.70
CA GLY A 42 -2.26 3.80 -7.09
C GLY A 42 -1.65 4.82 -8.04
N HIS A 43 -2.28 5.01 -9.20
CA HIS A 43 -1.76 5.91 -10.24
C HIS A 43 -2.30 7.33 -10.11
N LYS A 44 -1.44 8.29 -10.47
CA LYS A 44 -1.74 9.73 -10.49
C LYS A 44 -2.36 10.19 -9.18
N ILE A 45 -1.69 9.88 -8.07
CA ILE A 45 -2.19 10.13 -6.71
C ILE A 45 -2.58 11.60 -6.59
N LEU A 46 -3.83 11.86 -6.20
CA LEU A 46 -4.41 13.20 -6.10
C LEU A 46 -4.28 14.07 -7.37
N GLY A 47 -4.22 13.47 -8.55
CA GLY A 47 -4.06 14.18 -9.83
C GLY A 47 -2.63 14.64 -10.13
N THR A 48 -1.63 14.16 -9.37
CA THR A 48 -0.21 14.38 -9.65
C THR A 48 0.33 13.37 -10.67
N ASP A 49 1.59 13.50 -11.09
CA ASP A 49 2.28 12.48 -11.88
C ASP A 49 2.90 11.35 -11.03
N PHE A 50 2.77 11.45 -9.70
CA PHE A 50 3.31 10.45 -8.78
C PHE A 50 2.40 9.22 -8.70
N ASN A 51 3.01 8.05 -8.87
CA ASN A 51 2.36 6.75 -8.77
C ASN A 51 2.96 5.99 -7.60
N PHE A 52 2.14 5.27 -6.84
CA PHE A 52 2.65 4.39 -5.81
C PHE A 52 1.69 3.22 -5.56
N GLU A 53 2.15 2.01 -5.87
CA GLU A 53 1.43 0.76 -5.62
C GLU A 53 1.88 0.12 -4.32
N LEU A 54 0.93 -0.47 -3.59
CA LEU A 54 1.20 -1.08 -2.30
C LEU A 54 0.69 -2.52 -2.24
N HIS A 55 1.62 -3.45 -2.00
CA HIS A 55 1.33 -4.87 -1.96
C HIS A 55 1.44 -5.40 -0.53
N ILE A 56 0.65 -6.43 -0.22
CA ILE A 56 0.76 -7.17 1.04
C ILE A 56 1.37 -8.53 0.72
N LYS A 57 2.45 -8.88 1.41
CA LYS A 57 3.01 -10.23 1.39
C LYS A 57 2.75 -10.89 2.74
N GLU A 58 2.00 -11.98 2.71
CA GLU A 58 1.76 -12.80 3.90
C GLU A 58 2.98 -13.69 4.18
N GLY A 59 3.36 -13.80 5.46
CA GLY A 59 4.39 -14.71 5.94
C GLY A 59 3.95 -16.18 5.92
N ALA A 60 4.78 -17.09 6.43
CA ALA A 60 4.51 -18.54 6.38
C ALA A 60 4.82 -19.29 7.70
N GLY A 61 4.88 -18.58 8.84
CA GLY A 61 5.36 -19.11 10.12
C GLY A 61 6.69 -18.52 10.52
#